data_AF-A0A2A5F2L4-F1
#
_entry.id   AF-A0A2A5F2L4-F1
#
_cell.length_a   1.000
_cell.length_b   1.000
_cell.length_c   1.000
_cell.angle_alpha   90.00
_cell.angle_beta   90.00
_cell.angle_gamma   90.00
#
_symmetry.space_group_name_H-M   'P 1'
#
loop_
_entity.id
_entity.type
_entity.pdbx_description
1 polymer ?
#
loop_
_entity_poly.entity_id
_entity_poly.type
_entity_poly.pdbx_seq_one_letter_code
_entity_poly.pdbx_strand_id
1 'polypeptide(L)' 'MFPQVYEEVDGPCQALEKKLVRDNTKNGLENSIISNLARSISNGDIGEGIADDKFPKLPSRVGCLAVYYDIPEDWG' A
#
# COMPACT_ATOMS: atom_id res chain seq x y z
N MET A 1 -10.45 -14.48 6.15
CA MET A 1 -10.70 -13.22 6.88
C MET A 1 -9.93 -12.14 6.16
N PHE A 2 -10.63 -11.21 5.50
CA PHE A 2 -9.99 -10.06 4.85
C PHE A 2 -9.33 -9.22 5.95
N PRO A 3 -8.02 -8.89 5.89
CA PRO A 3 -7.41 -8.01 6.88
C PRO A 3 -8.16 -6.70 6.83
N GLN A 4 -8.88 -6.39 7.92
CA GLN A 4 -9.44 -5.06 8.16
C GLN A 4 -8.34 -4.07 7.77
N VAL A 5 -8.59 -3.27 6.74
CA VAL A 5 -7.69 -2.19 6.32
C VAL A 5 -7.41 -1.42 7.59
N TYR A 6 -6.19 -1.55 8.10
CA TYR A 6 -5.81 -1.25 9.47
C TYR A 6 -6.51 0.04 9.95
N GLU A 7 -7.24 -0.02 11.06
CA GLU A 7 -7.98 1.10 11.68
C GLU A 7 -7.07 2.29 12.09
N GLU A 8 -5.78 2.25 11.75
CA GLU A 8 -4.74 3.24 12.07
C GLU A 8 -4.23 4.00 10.83
N VAL A 9 -4.95 3.97 9.70
CA VAL A 9 -4.64 4.78 8.51
C VAL A 9 -5.88 5.45 7.94
N ASP A 10 -5.69 6.62 7.35
CA ASP A 10 -6.75 7.48 6.81
C ASP A 10 -7.32 6.95 5.46
N GLY A 11 -6.70 5.93 4.85
CA GLY A 11 -7.24 5.31 3.65
C GLY A 11 -6.50 4.10 3.07
N PRO A 12 -7.05 3.48 2.01
CA PRO A 12 -6.54 2.23 1.44
C PRO A 12 -5.12 2.31 0.87
N CYS A 13 -4.78 3.42 0.22
CA CYS A 13 -3.45 3.61 -0.37
C CYS A 13 -2.38 3.79 0.71
N GLN A 14 -2.71 4.46 1.80
CA GLN A 14 -1.83 4.58 2.97
C GLN A 14 -1.66 3.22 3.68
N ALA A 15 -2.71 2.39 3.69
CA ALA A 15 -2.62 1.00 4.18
C ALA A 15 -1.66 0.15 3.32
N LEU A 16 -1.74 0.30 2.00
CA LEU A 16 -0.82 -0.32 1.04
C LEU A 16 0.62 0.11 1.28
N GLU A 17 0.88 1.41 1.42
CA GLU A 17 2.21 1.92 1.72
C GLU A 17 2.76 1.35 3.04
N LYS A 18 1.94 1.32 4.11
CA LYS A 18 2.35 0.68 5.37
C LYS A 18 2.65 -0.82 5.20
N LYS A 19 1.89 -1.56 4.37
CA LYS A 19 2.17 -2.96 4.03
C LYS A 19 3.51 -3.08 3.32
N LEU A 20 3.75 -2.28 2.27
CA LEU A 20 5.00 -2.26 1.50
C LEU A 20 6.21 -1.95 2.40
N VAL A 21 6.11 -0.96 3.29
CA VAL A 21 7.19 -0.65 4.23
C VAL A 21 7.43 -1.80 5.21
N ARG A 22 6.36 -2.40 5.75
CA ARG A 22 6.47 -3.54 6.66
C ARG A 22 7.14 -4.74 5.98
N ASP A 23 6.75 -5.05 4.75
CA ASP A 23 7.23 -6.21 4.02
C ASP A 23 8.71 -6.00 3.61
N ASN A 24 9.10 -4.78 3.21
CA ASN A 24 10.50 -4.43 2.96
C ASN A 24 11.37 -4.45 4.22
N THR A 25 10.83 -4.03 5.37
CA THR A 25 11.53 -4.09 6.66
C THR A 25 11.78 -5.55 7.08
N LYS A 26 10.80 -6.44 6.85
CA LYS A 26 10.93 -7.88 7.11
C LYS A 26 11.94 -8.57 6.19
N ASN A 27 12.08 -8.09 4.95
CA ASN A 27 13.01 -8.64 3.95
C ASN A 27 14.45 -8.10 4.08
N GLY A 28 14.80 -7.44 5.19
CA GLY A 28 16.19 -7.10 5.51
C GLY A 28 16.65 -5.69 5.09
N LEU A 29 15.73 -4.78 4.74
CA LEU A 29 16.08 -3.37 4.58
C LEU A 29 16.22 -2.71 5.96
N GLU A 30 17.38 -2.90 6.60
CA GLU A 30 17.74 -2.42 7.95
C GLU A 30 17.85 -0.88 8.10
N ASN A 31 17.31 -0.08 7.18
CA ASN A 31 17.26 1.37 7.35
C ASN A 31 16.01 1.75 8.15
N SER A 32 16.00 1.38 9.44
CA SER A 32 14.89 1.61 10.38
C SER A 32 14.43 3.08 10.46
N ILE A 33 15.31 4.03 10.17
CA ILE A 33 15.00 5.47 10.13
C ILE A 33 14.23 5.81 8.84
N ILE A 34 14.62 5.26 7.70
CA ILE A 34 13.94 5.51 6.41
C ILE A 34 12.57 4.84 6.39
N SER A 35 12.45 3.62 6.92
CA SER A 35 11.17 2.92 7.01
C SER A 35 10.20 3.58 8.01
N ASN A 36 10.68 4.07 9.15
CA ASN A 36 9.85 4.84 10.08
C ASN A 36 9.48 6.23 9.53
N LEU A 37 10.38 6.89 8.81
CA LEU A 37 10.09 8.17 8.14
C LEU A 37 9.10 7.98 6.98
N ALA A 38 9.28 6.95 6.16
CA ALA A 38 8.32 6.58 5.12
C ALA A 38 6.95 6.24 5.72
N ARG A 39 6.90 5.54 6.87
CA ARG A 39 5.65 5.31 7.62
C ARG A 39 5.01 6.59 8.16
N SER A 40 5.81 7.59 8.53
CA SER A 40 5.33 8.87 9.09
C SER A 40 4.92 9.88 8.02
N ILE A 41 5.44 9.76 6.79
CA ILE A 41 5.18 10.69 5.68
C ILE A 41 4.20 10.09 4.65
N SER A 42 4.03 8.77 4.65
CA SER A 42 3.07 8.03 3.82
C SER A 42 1.67 8.62 3.96
N ASN A 43 1.21 9.33 2.92
CA ASN A 43 -0.14 9.91 2.80
C ASN A 43 -1.00 9.15 1.77
N GLY A 44 -0.48 8.08 1.17
CA GLY A 44 -1.16 7.30 0.13
C GLY A 44 -0.74 7.60 -1.30
N ASP A 45 0.05 8.65 -1.56
CA ASP A 45 0.44 9.08 -2.93
C ASP A 45 1.27 8.02 -3.69
N ILE A 46 2.19 7.32 -3.02
CA ILE A 46 2.97 6.22 -3.60
C ILE A 46 2.04 5.04 -3.87
N GLY A 47 1.13 4.74 -2.93
CA GLY A 47 0.14 3.69 -3.07
C GLY A 47 -0.80 3.95 -4.26
N GLU A 48 -1.24 5.19 -4.43
CA GLU A 48 -2.06 5.66 -5.54
C GLU A 48 -1.33 5.51 -6.88
N GLY A 49 -0.07 5.94 -6.97
CA GLY A 49 0.73 5.74 -8.19
C GLY A 49 0.90 4.26 -8.58
N ILE A 50 1.12 3.37 -7.60
CA ILE A 50 1.23 1.92 -7.86
C ILE A 50 -0.13 1.34 -8.30
N ALA A 51 -1.22 1.80 -7.68
CA ALA A 51 -2.56 1.37 -7.99
C ALA A 51 -2.99 1.80 -9.40
N ASP A 52 -2.69 3.04 -9.79
CA ASP A 52 -3.04 3.58 -11.10
C ASP A 52 -2.24 2.89 -12.23
N ASP A 53 -0.99 2.48 -11.97
CA ASP A 53 -0.18 1.73 -12.94
C ASP A 53 -0.69 0.30 -13.13
N LYS A 54 -1.01 -0.41 -12.03
CA LYS A 54 -1.47 -1.81 -12.07
C LYS A 54 -2.95 -1.96 -12.44
N PHE A 55 -3.78 -1.00 -12.04
CA PHE A 55 -5.23 -1.04 -12.23
C PHE A 55 -5.75 0.30 -12.81
N PRO A 56 -5.34 0.68 -14.04
CA PRO A 56 -5.65 1.98 -14.62
C PRO A 56 -7.15 2.24 -14.85
N LYS A 57 -7.96 1.18 -14.83
CA LYS A 57 -9.43 1.25 -14.98
C LYS A 57 -10.17 1.38 -13.66
N LEU A 58 -9.50 1.19 -12.53
CA LEU A 58 -10.11 1.25 -11.21
C LEU A 58 -9.83 2.62 -10.57
N PRO A 59 -10.77 3.16 -9.77
CA PRO A 59 -10.46 4.29 -8.91
C PRO A 59 -9.30 3.92 -7.98
N SER A 60 -8.37 4.85 -7.76
CA SER A 60 -7.09 4.58 -7.08
C SER A 60 -7.27 3.94 -5.71
N ARG A 61 -8.29 4.33 -4.94
CA ARG A 61 -8.61 3.68 -3.64
C ARG A 61 -8.93 2.19 -3.78
N VAL A 62 -9.64 1.79 -4.84
CA VAL A 62 -9.97 0.39 -5.13
C VAL A 62 -8.74 -0.34 -5.67
N GLY A 63 -7.97 0.30 -6.56
CA GLY A 63 -6.70 -0.24 -7.03
C GLY A 63 -5.72 -0.49 -5.88
N CYS A 64 -5.62 0.43 -4.92
CA CYS A 64 -4.78 0.27 -3.72
C CYS A 64 -5.21 -0.92 -2.87
N LEU A 65 -6.52 -1.18 -2.73
CA LEU A 65 -7.00 -2.41 -2.11
C LEU A 65 -6.61 -3.63 -2.94
N ALA A 66 -6.81 -3.60 -4.25
CA ALA A 66 -6.47 -4.71 -5.14
C ALA A 66 -4.99 -5.08 -5.02
N VAL A 67 -4.09 -4.09 -5.02
CA VAL A 67 -2.66 -4.31 -4.77
C VAL A 67 -2.40 -4.77 -3.33
N TYR A 68 -3.07 -4.20 -2.32
CA TYR A 68 -2.91 -4.63 -0.93
C TYR A 68 -3.27 -6.11 -0.72
N TYR A 69 -4.22 -6.62 -1.50
CA TYR A 69 -4.69 -8.01 -1.45
C TYR A 69 -4.03 -8.93 -2.46
N ASP A 70 -3.08 -8.41 -3.25
CA ASP A 70 -2.42 -9.15 -4.34
C ASP A 70 -3.45 -9.76 -5.33
N ILE A 71 -4.51 -9.00 -5.63
CA ILE A 71 -5.52 -9.35 -6.65
C ILE A 71 -4.82 -9.33 -8.03
N PRO A 72 -5.12 -10.29 -8.92
CA PRO A 72 -4.52 -10.30 -10.25
C PRO A 72 -4.96 -9.09 -11.10
N GLU A 73 -4.06 -8.59 -11.94
CA GLU A 73 -4.22 -7.32 -12.69
C GLU A 73 -5.28 -7.40 -13.81
N ASP A 74 -5.69 -8.60 -14.19
CA ASP A 74 -6.76 -8.87 -15.17
C ASP A 74 -8.17 -8.75 -14.59
N TRP A 75 -8.29 -8.43 -13.31
CA TRP A 75 -9.55 -8.22 -12.60
C TRP A 75 -10.13 -6.82 -12.87
N GLY A 76 -10.39 -6.49 -14.16
CA GLY A 76 -10.88 -5.17 -14.60
C GLY A 76 -11.26 -5.04 -16.08
#